data_AF-A0A3M6JWB7-F1
#
_entry.id   AF-A0A3M6JWB7-F1
#
_cell.length_a   1.000
_cell.length_b   1.000
_cell.length_c   1.000
_cell.angle_alpha   90.00
_cell.angle_beta   90.00
_cell.angle_gamma   90.00
#
_symmetry.space_group_name_H-M   'P 1'
#
loop_
_entity.id
_entity.type
_entity.pdbx_description
1 polymer ?
#
loop_
_entity_poly.entity_id
_entity_poly.type
_entity_poly.pdbx_seq_one_letter_code
_entity_poly.pdbx_strand_id
1 'polypeptide(L)' 'MKKKEVDEILEHISQKFEDDVPGIVKMLIRKKIDKFQSFEVESLPDSLRTCTVEELIDIAKKGLESGKLKI' A
#
# COMPACT_ATOMS: atom_id res chain seq x y z
N MET A 1 -6.30 13.48 -9.79
CA MET A 1 -7.48 13.12 -8.99
C MET A 1 -8.12 14.38 -8.46
N LYS A 2 -9.45 14.38 -8.29
CA LYS A 2 -10.18 15.49 -7.68
C LYS A 2 -9.94 15.48 -6.17
N LYS A 3 -9.97 16.66 -5.53
CA LYS A 3 -9.75 16.81 -4.09
C LYS A 3 -10.65 15.86 -3.26
N LYS A 4 -11.92 15.75 -3.63
CA LYS A 4 -12.89 14.86 -2.97
C LYS A 4 -12.45 13.39 -2.97
N GLU A 5 -11.89 12.90 -4.08
CA GLU A 5 -11.43 11.51 -4.21
C GLU A 5 -10.19 11.27 -3.32
N VAL A 6 -9.32 12.27 -3.22
CA VAL A 6 -8.15 12.21 -2.33
C VAL A 6 -8.57 12.20 -0.87
N ASP A 7 -9.49 13.09 -0.48
CA ASP A 7 -9.99 13.19 0.90
C ASP A 7 -10.67 11.88 1.34
N GLU A 8 -11.48 11.27 0.46
CA GLU A 8 -12.13 9.96 0.70
C GLU A 8 -11.11 8.84 0.96
N ILE A 9 -10.03 8.79 0.17
CA ILE A 9 -8.96 7.80 0.35
C ILE A 9 -8.21 8.02 1.67
N LEU A 10 -7.89 9.27 1.99
CA LEU A 10 -7.18 9.61 3.23
C LEU A 10 -8.03 9.28 4.46
N GLU A 11 -9.33 9.53 4.40
CA GLU A 11 -10.27 9.19 5.47
C GLU A 11 -10.37 7.68 5.65
N HIS A 12 -10.51 6.91 4.57
CA HIS A 12 -10.56 5.45 4.62
C HIS A 12 -9.29 4.84 5.23
N ILE A 13 -8.11 5.33 4.83
CA ILE A 13 -6.82 4.91 5.40
C ILE A 13 -6.76 5.26 6.89
N SER A 14 -7.14 6.47 7.26
CA SER A 14 -7.06 6.96 8.65
C SER A 14 -7.94 6.12 9.58
N GLN A 15 -9.19 5.85 9.20
CA GLN A 15 -10.10 4.99 9.97
C GLN A 15 -9.52 3.60 10.22
N LYS A 16 -9.01 2.96 9.14
CA LYS A 16 -8.37 1.64 9.25
C LYS A 16 -7.14 1.62 10.15
N PHE A 17 -6.37 2.71 10.16
CA PHE A 17 -5.20 2.85 11.01
C PHE A 17 -5.53 3.21 12.46
N GLU A 18 -6.62 3.92 12.70
CA GLU A 18 -7.02 4.33 14.04
C GLU A 18 -7.67 3.20 14.82
N ASP A 19 -8.58 2.46 14.19
CA ASP A 19 -9.40 1.45 14.83
C ASP A 19 -8.66 0.11 15.05
N ASP A 20 -7.82 -0.30 14.09
CA ASP A 20 -7.29 -1.67 14.06
C ASP A 20 -5.80 -1.80 14.52
N VAL A 21 -5.08 -0.69 14.76
CA VAL A 21 -3.61 -0.73 14.89
C VAL A 21 -3.10 -0.22 16.26
N PRO A 22 -2.48 -1.06 17.09
CA PRO A 22 -1.86 -0.64 18.36
C PRO A 22 -0.75 0.42 18.20
N GLY A 23 -0.55 1.27 19.21
CA GLY A 23 0.38 2.41 19.14
C GLY A 23 1.84 2.06 18.77
N ILE A 24 2.37 0.92 19.22
CA ILE A 24 3.70 0.45 18.83
C ILE A 24 3.79 0.09 17.34
N VAL A 25 2.70 -0.43 16.78
CA VAL A 25 2.58 -0.74 15.35
C VAL A 25 2.47 0.57 14.55
N LYS A 26 1.74 1.58 15.06
CA LYS A 26 1.74 2.94 14.45
C LYS A 26 3.15 3.53 14.36
N MET A 27 3.99 3.34 15.39
CA MET A 27 5.39 3.79 15.39
C MET A 27 6.24 3.07 14.33
N LEU A 28 6.07 1.75 14.18
CA LEU A 28 6.76 0.97 13.15
C LEU A 28 6.32 1.36 11.74
N ILE A 29 5.03 1.64 11.56
CA ILE A 29 4.50 2.07 10.26
C ILE A 29 5.01 3.47 9.92
N ARG A 30 5.05 4.43 10.86
CA ARG A 30 5.68 5.74 10.64
C ARG A 30 7.11 5.61 10.11
N LYS A 31 7.94 4.76 10.73
CA LYS A 31 9.30 4.49 10.24
C LYS A 31 9.34 3.88 8.83
N LYS A 32 8.32 3.11 8.44
CA LYS A 32 8.17 2.60 7.06
C LYS A 32 7.63 3.67 6.10
N ILE A 33 6.78 4.58 6.55
CA ILE A 33 6.28 5.73 5.77
C ILE A 33 7.44 6.64 5.38
N ASP A 34 8.41 6.88 6.28
CA ASP A 34 9.63 7.63 5.93
C ASP A 34 10.36 6.99 4.74
N LYS A 35 10.41 5.65 4.69
CA LYS A 35 10.95 4.92 3.53
C LYS A 35 10.09 5.09 2.27
N PHE A 36 8.77 5.17 2.41
CA PHE A 36 7.85 5.46 1.31
C PHE A 36 8.02 6.88 0.77
N GLN A 37 8.27 7.87 1.63
CA GLN A 37 8.52 9.25 1.20
C GLN A 37 9.82 9.36 0.38
N SER A 38 10.81 8.53 0.71
CA SER A 38 12.05 8.40 -0.08
C SER A 38 11.94 7.44 -1.27
N PHE A 39 10.77 6.84 -1.53
CA PHE A 39 10.62 5.82 -2.56
C PHE A 39 10.38 6.46 -3.93
N GLU A 40 11.30 6.22 -4.87
CA GLU A 40 11.15 6.72 -6.23
C GLU A 40 10.26 5.76 -7.04
N VAL A 41 9.08 6.24 -7.44
CA VAL A 41 8.12 5.47 -8.26
C VAL A 41 8.77 5.01 -9.57
N GLU A 42 9.67 5.81 -10.14
CA GLU A 42 10.41 5.49 -11.37
C GLU A 42 11.38 4.31 -11.23
N SER A 43 11.70 3.90 -10.01
CA SER A 43 12.49 2.68 -9.76
C SER A 43 11.71 1.39 -9.97
N LEU A 44 10.37 1.47 -10.07
CA LEU A 44 9.51 0.32 -10.29
C LEU A 44 9.50 -0.10 -11.77
N PRO A 45 9.39 -1.42 -12.06
CA PRO A 45 9.16 -1.90 -13.41
C PRO A 45 7.89 -1.26 -14.01
N ASP A 46 7.93 -0.98 -15.32
CA ASP A 46 6.80 -0.38 -16.06
C ASP A 46 5.49 -1.11 -15.82
N SER A 47 5.52 -2.44 -15.81
CA SER A 47 4.35 -3.28 -15.56
C SER A 47 3.70 -3.04 -14.21
N LEU A 48 4.47 -2.68 -13.18
CA LEU A 48 3.93 -2.36 -11.86
C LEU A 48 3.41 -0.93 -11.78
N ARG A 49 4.00 0.01 -12.53
CA ARG A 49 3.55 1.40 -12.60
C ARG A 49 2.21 1.57 -13.33
N THR A 50 1.91 0.67 -14.27
CA THR A 50 0.65 0.65 -15.02
C THR A 50 -0.38 -0.33 -14.47
N CYS A 51 -0.05 -1.08 -13.42
CA CYS A 51 -0.92 -2.08 -12.81
C CYS A 51 -2.05 -1.40 -12.02
N THR A 52 -3.28 -1.88 -12.18
CA THR A 52 -4.41 -1.48 -11.32
C THR A 52 -4.31 -2.14 -9.94
N VAL A 53 -5.05 -1.60 -8.97
CA VAL A 53 -5.06 -2.16 -7.60
C VAL A 53 -5.66 -3.57 -7.60
N GLU A 54 -6.70 -3.80 -8.40
CA GLU A 54 -7.36 -5.10 -8.55
C GLU A 54 -6.43 -6.15 -9.15
N GLU A 55 -5.68 -5.79 -10.20
CA GLU A 55 -4.68 -6.66 -10.82
C GLU A 55 -3.55 -6.99 -9.83
N LEU A 56 -3.09 -6.00 -9.07
CA LEU A 56 -2.05 -6.21 -8.06
C LEU A 56 -2.50 -7.20 -6.98
N ILE A 57 -3.75 -7.08 -6.51
CA ILE A 57 -4.34 -8.01 -5.53
C ILE A 57 -4.41 -9.42 -6.10
N ASP A 58 -4.88 -9.58 -7.34
CA ASP A 58 -4.99 -10.90 -7.99
C ASP A 58 -3.61 -11.55 -8.20
N ILE A 59 -2.62 -10.79 -8.66
CA ILE A 59 -1.23 -11.25 -8.80
C ILE A 59 -0.67 -11.69 -7.45
N ALA A 60 -0.88 -10.91 -6.39
CA ALA A 60 -0.40 -11.25 -5.05
C ALA A 60 -1.02 -12.55 -4.52
N LYS A 61 -2.35 -12.73 -4.68
CA LYS A 61 -3.05 -13.97 -4.30
C LYS A 61 -2.50 -15.18 -5.05
N LYS A 62 -2.37 -15.09 -6.38
CA LYS A 62 -1.78 -16.16 -7.20
C LYS A 62 -0.32 -16.45 -6.81
N GLY A 63 0.44 -15.41 -6.46
CA GLY A 63 1.81 -15.53 -5.96
C GLY A 63 1.89 -16.33 -4.66
N LEU A 64 0.98 -16.08 -3.73
CA LEU A 64 0.86 -16.82 -2.46
C LEU A 64 0.45 -18.28 -2.70
N GLU A 65 -0.61 -18.51 -3.47
CA GLU A 65 -1.12 -19.85 -3.78
C GLU A 65 -0.08 -20.72 -4.50
N SER A 66 0.69 -20.12 -5.41
CA SER A 66 1.77 -20.81 -6.13
C SER A 66 3.07 -20.95 -5.33
N GLY A 67 3.17 -20.35 -4.13
CA GLY A 67 4.37 -20.32 -3.31
C GLY A 67 5.53 -19.49 -3.86
N LYS A 68 5.30 -18.74 -4.95
CA LYS A 68 6.28 -17.82 -5.56
C LYS A 68 6.47 -16.55 -4.73
N LEU A 69 5.45 -16.14 -4.00
CA LEU A 69 5.51 -15.06 -3.03
C LEU A 69 5.54 -15.67 -1.62
N LYS A 70 6.54 -15.29 -0.83
CA LYS A 70 6.69 -15.66 0.58
C LYS A 70 6.76 -14.38 1.39
N ILE A 71 5.72 -14.12 2.18
CA ILE A 71 5.56 -12.95 3.04
C ILE A 71 5.27 -13.40 4.46
#